data_AF-A0A4U9ZUZ9-F1
#
_entry.id   AF-A0A4U9ZUZ9-F1
#
_cell.length_a   1.000
_cell.length_b   1.000
_cell.length_c   1.000
_cell.angle_alpha   90.00
_cell.angle_beta   90.00
_cell.angle_gamma   90.00
#
_symmetry.space_group_name_H-M   'P 1'
#
loop_
_entity.id
_entity.type
_entity.pdbx_description
1 polymer ?
#
loop_
_entity_poly.entity_id
_entity_poly.type
_entity_poly.pdbx_seq_one_letter_code
_entity_poly.pdbx_strand_id
1 'polypeptide(L)' 'MSKLTLREIRRARNFTQEELASQTGISIRTIARYEKDVSMLRRAKYEKLCLIAEILSVSVDDIFLDDDSVFMK' A
#
# COMPACT_ATOMS: atom_id res chain seq x y z
N MET A 1 2.22 18.31 1.98
CA MET A 1 1.94 17.08 2.74
C MET A 1 2.95 16.04 2.31
N SER A 2 3.84 15.61 3.20
CA SER A 2 4.78 14.52 2.95
C SER A 2 3.98 13.23 2.72
N LYS A 3 4.18 12.61 1.56
CA LYS A 3 3.44 11.43 1.11
C LYS A 3 4.01 10.19 1.81
N LEU A 4 3.16 9.27 2.28
CA LEU A 4 3.56 8.07 3.04
C LEU A 4 3.47 6.83 2.15
N THR A 5 4.43 5.92 2.31
CA THR A 5 4.41 4.59 1.67
C THR A 5 3.35 3.68 2.31
N LEU A 6 2.91 2.65 1.59
CA LEU A 6 1.98 1.64 2.13
C LEU A 6 2.44 1.06 3.48
N ARG A 7 3.75 0.85 3.65
CA ARG A 7 4.33 0.34 4.89
C ARG A 7 4.18 1.33 6.04
N GLU A 8 4.38 2.61 5.78
CA GLU A 8 4.24 3.67 6.78
C GLU A 8 2.79 3.85 7.19
N ILE A 9 1.86 3.85 6.21
CA ILE A 9 0.43 3.89 6.47
C ILE A 9 0.02 2.69 7.34
N ARG A 10 0.42 1.47 6.97
CA ARG A 10 0.10 0.26 7.74
C ARG A 10 0.62 0.35 9.18
N ARG A 11 1.87 0.77 9.37
CA ARG A 11 2.46 0.92 10.71
C ARG A 11 1.80 2.02 11.53
N ALA A 12 1.43 3.15 10.90
CA ALA A 12 0.69 4.22 11.56
C ALA A 12 -0.69 3.76 12.05
N ARG A 13 -1.27 2.76 11.38
CA ARG A 13 -2.51 2.09 11.77
C ARG A 13 -2.31 0.87 12.70
N ASN A 14 -1.08 0.62 13.17
CA ASN A 14 -0.72 -0.50 14.05
C ASN A 14 -1.03 -1.89 13.49
N PHE A 15 -1.01 -2.07 12.17
CA PHE A 15 -1.20 -3.38 11.55
C PHE A 15 0.13 -4.09 11.29
N THR A 16 0.19 -5.40 11.49
CA THR A 16 1.26 -6.26 10.94
C THR A 16 0.97 -6.62 9.48
N GLN A 17 1.95 -7.21 8.79
CA GLN A 17 1.73 -7.71 7.42
C GLN A 17 0.76 -8.90 7.43
N GLU A 18 0.79 -9.74 8.47
CA GLU A 18 -0.15 -10.85 8.64
C GLU A 18 -1.59 -10.37 8.84
N GLU A 19 -1.79 -9.35 9.67
CA GLU A 19 -3.13 -8.82 9.95
C GLU A 19 -3.74 -8.15 8.71
N LEU A 20 -2.95 -7.35 7.99
CA LEU A 20 -3.42 -6.73 6.75
C LEU A 20 -3.74 -7.79 5.69
N ALA A 21 -2.90 -8.81 5.57
CA ALA A 21 -3.12 -9.94 4.67
C ALA A 21 -4.41 -10.70 5.02
N SER A 22 -4.62 -10.99 6.31
CA SER A 22 -5.80 -11.71 6.78
C SER A 22 -7.09 -10.94 6.52
N GLN A 23 -7.09 -9.62 6.72
CA GLN A 23 -8.30 -8.81 6.51
C GLN A 23 -8.60 -8.54 5.04
N THR A 24 -7.58 -8.40 4.20
CA THR A 24 -7.77 -8.15 2.77
C THR A 24 -7.91 -9.43 1.94
N GLY A 25 -7.63 -10.60 2.52
CA GLY A 25 -7.52 -11.87 1.79
C GLY A 25 -6.34 -11.92 0.82
N ILE A 26 -5.44 -10.93 0.87
CA ILE A 26 -4.24 -10.86 0.05
C ILE A 26 -3.13 -11.63 0.76
N SER A 27 -2.33 -12.42 0.03
CA SER A 27 -1.22 -13.13 0.67
C SER A 27 -0.22 -12.17 1.32
N ILE A 28 0.34 -12.56 2.48
CA ILE A 28 1.40 -11.82 3.19
C ILE A 28 2.57 -11.51 2.24
N ARG A 29 2.94 -12.47 1.40
CA ARG A 29 3.97 -12.31 0.37
C ARG A 29 3.65 -11.19 -0.63
N THR A 30 2.38 -11.06 -1.01
CA THR A 30 1.92 -9.99 -1.91
C THR A 30 1.94 -8.64 -1.20
N ILE A 31 1.46 -8.55 0.05
CA ILE A 31 1.56 -7.33 0.86
C ILE A 31 3.03 -6.89 1.00
N ALA A 32 3.93 -7.80 1.36
CA ALA A 32 5.36 -7.52 1.46
C ALA A 32 5.97 -7.04 0.12
N ARG A 33 5.50 -7.58 -1.01
CA ARG A 33 5.91 -7.10 -2.34
C ARG A 33 5.41 -5.69 -2.63
N TYR A 34 4.15 -5.39 -2.30
CA TYR A 34 3.60 -4.05 -2.45
C TYR A 34 4.33 -3.00 -1.60
N GLU A 35 4.73 -3.36 -0.38
CA GLU A 35 5.53 -2.48 0.48
C GLU A 35 6.97 -2.28 0.00
N LYS A 36 7.53 -3.26 -0.72
CA LYS A 36 8.91 -3.21 -1.22
C LYS A 36 9.01 -2.53 -2.59
N ASP A 37 8.04 -2.75 -3.46
CA ASP A 37 8.01 -2.24 -4.83
C ASP A 37 6.64 -1.59 -5.11
N VAL A 38 6.62 -0.25 -5.06
CA VAL A 38 5.41 0.54 -5.26
C VAL A 38 4.87 0.37 -6.70
N SER A 39 5.73 0.07 -7.68
CA SER A 39 5.26 -0.22 -9.04
C SER A 39 4.44 -1.50 -9.11
N MET A 40 4.73 -2.51 -8.27
CA MET A 40 3.89 -3.70 -8.15
C MET A 40 2.52 -3.38 -7.54
N LEU A 41 2.49 -2.49 -6.54
CA LEU A 41 1.26 -2.01 -5.92
C LEU A 41 0.39 -1.23 -6.91
N ARG A 42 0.99 -0.33 -7.71
CA ARG A 42 0.28 0.43 -8.75
C ARG A 42 -0.33 -0.44 -9.84
N ARG A 43 0.29 -1.58 -10.14
CA ARG A 43 -0.23 -2.57 -11.10
C ARG A 43 -1.19 -3.58 -10.47
N ALA A 44 -1.50 -3.47 -9.18
CA ALA A 44 -2.48 -4.32 -8.53
C ALA A 44 -3.88 -4.06 -9.09
N LYS A 45 -4.75 -5.08 -8.99
CA LYS A 45 -6.16 -4.89 -9.33
C LYS A 45 -6.79 -3.83 -8.43
N TYR A 46 -7.61 -2.96 -9.00
CA TYR A 46 -8.29 -1.88 -8.28
C TYR A 46 -9.09 -2.38 -7.06
N GLU A 47 -9.74 -3.54 -7.16
CA GLU A 47 -10.44 -4.19 -6.04
C GLU A 47 -9.53 -4.43 -4.83
N LYS A 48 -8.29 -4.89 -5.05
CA LYS A 48 -7.32 -5.12 -3.98
C LYS A 48 -6.88 -3.81 -3.32
N LEU A 49 -6.79 -2.76 -4.13
CA LEU A 49 -6.41 -1.43 -3.65
C LEU A 49 -7.52 -0.83 -2.78
N CYS A 50 -8.78 -0.99 -3.21
CA CYS A 50 -9.94 -0.60 -2.40
C CYS A 50 -9.96 -1.33 -1.05
N LEU A 51 -9.73 -2.64 -1.04
CA LEU A 51 -9.67 -3.41 0.21
C LEU A 51 -8.57 -2.92 1.15
N ILE A 52 -7.36 -2.68 0.62
CA ILE A 52 -6.25 -2.14 1.42
C ILE A 52 -6.61 -0.75 1.98
N ALA A 53 -7.17 0.13 1.14
CA ALA A 53 -7.56 1.47 1.53
C ALA A 53 -8.64 1.48 2.62
N GLU A 54 -9.64 0.61 2.48
CA GLU A 54 -10.72 0.44 3.44
C GLU A 54 -10.19 -0.03 4.81
N ILE A 55 -9.40 -1.10 4.84
CA ILE A 55 -8.81 -1.64 6.07
C ILE A 55 -7.88 -0.63 6.76
N LEU A 56 -7.14 0.15 5.98
CA LEU A 56 -6.25 1.19 6.50
C LEU A 56 -6.95 2.53 6.75
N SER A 57 -8.26 2.62 6.47
CA SER A 57 -9.07 3.84 6.57
C SER A 57 -8.41 5.04 5.90
N VAL A 58 -7.96 4.87 4.65
CA VAL A 58 -7.37 5.90 3.80
C VAL A 58 -8.06 5.92 2.43
N SER A 59 -7.80 6.94 1.61
CA SER A 59 -8.20 6.90 0.20
C SER A 59 -7.27 5.98 -0.57
N VAL A 60 -7.77 5.40 -1.66
CA VAL A 60 -6.93 4.71 -2.64
C VAL A 60 -5.84 5.66 -3.16
N ASP A 61 -6.15 6.94 -3.36
CA ASP A 61 -5.20 7.97 -3.81
C ASP A 61 -4.03 8.17 -2.83
N ASP A 62 -4.24 7.94 -1.53
CA ASP A 62 -3.19 8.05 -0.52
C ASP A 62 -2.16 6.92 -0.64
N ILE A 63 -2.54 5.81 -1.28
CA ILE A 63 -1.68 4.66 -1.57
C ILE A 63 -0.90 4.88 -2.87
N PHE A 64 -1.47 5.64 -3.82
CA PHE A 64 -0.93 5.91 -5.16
C PHE A 64 -0.02 7.13 -5.16
N LEU A 65 1.14 7.04 -4.53
CA LEU A 65 2.02 8.19 -4.42
C LEU A 65 3.46 7.80 -4.73
N ASP A 66 3.82 7.95 -6.01
CA ASP A 66 5.21 8.14 -6.41
C ASP A 66 5.73 9.46 -5.83
N ASP A 67 6.87 9.35 -5.17
CA ASP A 67 7.91 10.37 -5.29
C ASP A 67 8.67 10.03 -6.60
N ASP A 68 8.11 10.44 -7.73
CA ASP A 68 8.79 10.44 -9.03
C ASP A 68 9.82 11.59 -9.06
N SER A 69 10.60 11.76 -7.99
CA SER A 69 11.81 12.60 -8.02
C SER A 69 12.95 11.96 -8.82
N VAL A 70 12.68 10.88 -9.58
CA VAL A 70 13.60 10.27 -10.55
C VAL A 70 13.34 10.75 -12.00
N PHE A 71 12.29 11.55 -12.26
CA PHE A 71 12.09 12.19 -13.59
C PHE A 71 12.83 13.53 -13.78
N MET A 72 13.94 13.74 -13.06
CA MET A 72 14.95 14.74 -13.43
C MET A 72 16.34 14.13 -13.30
N LYS A 73 16.79 13.40 -14.31
CA LYS A 73 18.20 13.25 -14.61
C LYS A 73 18.43 13.08 -16.10
#